data_AF-A0A174ZPB3-F1
#
_entry.id   AF-A0A174ZPB3-F1
#
_cell.length_a   1.000
_cell.length_b   1.000
_cell.length_c   1.000
_cell.angle_alpha   90.00
_cell.angle_beta   90.00
_cell.angle_gamma   90.00
#
_symmetry.space_group_name_H-M   'P 1'
#
loop_
_entity.id
_entity.type
_entity.pdbx_description
1 polymer ?
#
loop_
_entity_poly.entity_id
_entity_poly.type
_entity_poly.pdbx_seq_one_letter_code
_entity_poly.pdbx_strand_id
1 'polypeptide(L)'
;MISRLIQSASIDMKMDMETLLNGGEITVCFDEQIVFSQLENDENAVWSLMVASGYLKVCEVEYRGMMGKPWYHLAVTNMETLSMFTGMFTGWFADKSTNYSSFVKAFISGNVKEMNIYMNDVALSTISNFDSGMHPSSVSEPERFYHGLVLGLLSELYDTYEAKSNRESGYGRYDVMVIPKIDKQKDAMILEFKVCDIDTEGTLEDTAEAALQQIKERQYDAELIARGIDRKHIRHYGFAFQGKKVLIKEE
;
A
#
# COMPACT_ATOMS: atom_id res chain seq x y z
N MET A 1 4.72 -19.26 7.13
CA MET A 1 3.80 -19.00 8.25
C MET A 1 3.48 -17.51 8.34
N ILE A 2 4.46 -16.65 8.65
CA ILE A 2 4.29 -15.18 8.74
C ILE A 2 3.63 -14.59 7.49
N SER A 3 4.10 -14.99 6.29
CA SER A 3 3.45 -14.61 5.02
C SER A 3 1.93 -14.83 5.01
N ARG A 4 1.43 -15.98 5.49
CA ARG A 4 -0.01 -16.26 5.54
C ARG A 4 -0.73 -15.43 6.59
N LEU A 5 -0.11 -15.27 7.77
CA LEU A 5 -0.67 -14.47 8.86
C LEU A 5 -0.85 -13.01 8.43
N ILE A 6 0.16 -12.41 7.79
CA ILE A 6 0.04 -11.04 7.26
C ILE A 6 -0.96 -10.99 6.10
N GLN A 7 -1.03 -12.01 5.25
CA GLN A 7 -2.00 -12.06 4.15
C GLN A 7 -3.46 -12.03 4.65
N SER A 8 -3.75 -12.78 5.72
CA SER A 8 -5.07 -12.82 6.36
C SER A 8 -5.29 -11.75 7.43
N ALA A 9 -4.27 -10.93 7.74
CA ALA A 9 -4.36 -9.88 8.74
C ALA A 9 -5.32 -8.75 8.33
N SER A 10 -5.67 -7.94 9.31
CA SER A 10 -6.41 -6.70 9.19
C SER A 10 -5.70 -5.71 8.27
N ILE A 11 -6.45 -4.70 7.88
CA ILE A 11 -5.95 -3.61 7.04
C ILE A 11 -4.91 -2.77 7.80
N ASP A 12 -5.14 -2.51 9.09
CA ASP A 12 -4.24 -1.70 9.92
C ASP A 12 -2.85 -2.35 10.00
N MET A 13 -2.78 -3.66 10.24
CA MET A 13 -1.52 -4.40 10.23
C MET A 13 -0.81 -4.34 8.87
N LYS A 14 -1.55 -4.33 7.76
CA LYS A 14 -0.97 -4.21 6.42
C LYS A 14 -0.40 -2.81 6.16
N MET A 15 -1.04 -1.76 6.66
CA MET A 15 -0.52 -0.38 6.59
C MET A 15 0.75 -0.21 7.45
N ASP A 16 0.78 -0.86 8.62
CA ASP A 16 1.97 -0.91 9.45
C ASP A 16 3.11 -1.63 8.72
N MET A 17 2.83 -2.77 8.07
CA MET A 17 3.81 -3.47 7.24
C MET A 17 4.29 -2.62 6.06
N GLU A 18 3.43 -1.85 5.42
CA GLU A 18 3.81 -0.91 4.35
C GLU A 18 4.77 0.18 4.87
N THR A 19 4.47 0.75 6.04
CA THR A 19 5.34 1.72 6.72
C THR A 19 6.73 1.12 6.97
N LEU A 20 6.78 -0.13 7.45
CA LEU A 20 8.01 -0.88 7.67
C LEU A 20 8.77 -1.15 6.35
N LEU A 21 8.07 -1.50 5.26
CA LEU A 21 8.65 -1.72 3.94
C LEU A 21 9.23 -0.44 3.33
N ASN A 22 8.67 0.73 3.66
CA ASN A 22 9.20 2.03 3.28
C ASN A 22 10.38 2.49 4.16
N GLY A 23 10.83 1.66 5.11
CA GLY A 23 11.91 1.98 6.05
C GLY A 23 11.49 2.90 7.19
N GLY A 24 10.19 3.08 7.39
CA GLY A 24 9.61 3.83 8.51
C GLY A 24 9.55 3.02 9.80
N GLU A 25 9.00 3.65 10.83
CA GLU A 25 8.75 3.05 12.15
C GLU A 25 7.24 3.02 12.43
N ILE A 26 6.76 1.97 13.08
CA ILE A 26 5.37 1.81 13.52
C ILE A 26 5.29 1.78 15.04
N THR A 27 4.13 2.10 15.61
CA THR A 27 3.92 2.06 17.06
C THR A 27 2.81 1.08 17.43
N VAL A 28 3.15 -0.02 18.10
CA VAL A 28 2.20 -1.10 18.43
C VAL A 28 2.25 -1.47 19.91
N CYS A 29 1.14 -1.97 20.46
CA CYS A 29 1.02 -2.39 21.85
C CYS A 29 0.74 -3.89 21.91
N PHE A 30 1.75 -4.70 22.24
CA PHE A 30 1.64 -6.16 22.33
C PHE A 30 2.30 -6.71 23.60
N ASP A 31 2.04 -7.99 23.90
CA ASP A 31 2.72 -8.73 24.98
C ASP A 31 3.96 -9.41 24.42
N GLU A 32 5.15 -9.17 25.00
CA GLU A 32 6.40 -9.82 24.57
C GLU A 32 6.33 -11.35 24.65
N GLN A 33 5.46 -11.90 25.50
CA GLN A 33 5.28 -13.35 25.62
C GLN A 33 4.41 -13.89 24.47
N ILE A 34 5.03 -14.69 23.60
CA ILE A 34 4.32 -15.29 22.46
C ILE A 34 3.39 -16.40 22.93
N VAL A 35 2.09 -16.20 22.70
CA VAL A 35 1.07 -17.25 22.79
C VAL A 35 0.76 -17.77 21.39
N PHE A 36 1.49 -18.80 20.95
CA PHE A 36 1.40 -19.34 19.58
C PHE A 36 -0.02 -19.74 19.15
N SER A 37 -0.87 -20.16 20.09
CA SER A 37 -2.27 -20.53 19.81
C SER A 37 -3.16 -19.35 19.42
N GLN A 38 -2.70 -18.11 19.58
CA GLN A 38 -3.45 -16.90 19.24
C GLN A 38 -3.01 -16.27 17.92
N LEU A 39 -1.98 -16.78 17.26
CA LEU A 39 -1.40 -16.18 16.04
C LEU A 39 -2.40 -15.97 14.90
N GLU A 40 -3.42 -16.83 14.77
CA GLU A 40 -4.43 -16.71 13.71
C GLU A 40 -5.52 -15.67 14.02
N ASN A 41 -5.68 -15.28 15.30
CA ASN A 41 -6.79 -14.44 15.76
C ASN A 41 -6.36 -13.15 16.47
N ASP A 42 -5.07 -12.98 16.78
CA ASP A 42 -4.51 -11.81 17.48
C ASP A 42 -3.26 -11.28 16.76
N GLU A 43 -3.37 -10.10 16.18
CA GLU A 43 -2.28 -9.42 15.47
C GLU A 43 -1.14 -9.03 16.41
N ASN A 44 -1.44 -8.79 17.68
CA ASN A 44 -0.42 -8.51 18.67
C ASN A 44 0.53 -9.70 18.81
N ALA A 45 0.00 -10.93 18.77
CA ALA A 45 0.84 -12.13 18.78
C ALA A 45 1.73 -12.24 17.54
N VAL A 46 1.30 -11.69 16.40
CA VAL A 46 2.11 -11.63 15.17
C VAL A 46 3.25 -10.62 15.34
N TRP A 47 2.99 -9.44 15.92
CA TRP A 47 4.05 -8.48 16.25
C TRP A 47 5.05 -9.04 17.25
N SER A 48 4.59 -9.69 18.33
CA SER A 48 5.44 -10.39 19.29
C SER A 48 6.33 -11.42 18.60
N LEU A 49 5.77 -12.21 17.68
CA LEU A 49 6.51 -13.19 16.90
C LEU A 49 7.58 -12.54 16.03
N MET A 50 7.26 -11.45 15.31
CA MET A 50 8.20 -10.76 14.45
C MET A 50 9.37 -10.15 15.23
N VAL A 51 9.11 -9.63 16.43
CA VAL A 51 10.16 -9.11 17.32
C VAL A 51 11.03 -10.25 17.87
N ALA A 52 10.44 -11.31 18.43
CA ALA A 52 11.21 -12.40 19.01
C ALA A 52 12.03 -13.20 17.98
N SER A 53 11.55 -13.28 16.74
CA SER A 53 12.29 -13.91 15.63
C SER A 53 13.34 -12.99 15.00
N GLY A 54 13.41 -11.73 15.43
CA GLY A 54 14.43 -10.77 14.99
C GLY A 54 14.13 -10.07 13.67
N TYR A 55 12.93 -10.23 13.10
CA TYR A 55 12.55 -9.50 11.89
C TYR A 55 12.36 -8.00 12.16
N LEU A 56 11.81 -7.66 13.33
CA LEU A 56 11.64 -6.29 13.78
C LEU A 56 12.54 -6.02 14.99
N LYS A 57 13.11 -4.81 15.03
CA LYS A 57 13.83 -4.28 16.19
C LYS A 57 12.95 -3.28 16.94
N VAL A 58 13.09 -3.26 18.25
CA VAL A 58 12.52 -2.22 19.11
C VAL A 58 13.47 -1.01 19.09
N CYS A 59 12.99 0.12 18.57
CA CYS A 59 13.73 1.38 18.55
C CYS A 59 13.54 2.15 19.86
N GLU A 60 12.30 2.22 20.35
CA GLU A 60 11.92 2.95 21.57
C GLU A 60 10.70 2.29 22.23
N VAL A 61 10.54 2.51 23.54
CA VAL A 61 9.36 2.08 24.31
C VAL A 61 8.75 3.28 25.04
N GLU A 62 7.50 3.57 24.73
CA GLU A 62 6.70 4.57 25.43
C GLU A 62 5.73 3.89 26.41
N TYR A 63 5.44 4.54 27.54
CA TYR A 63 4.44 4.05 28.50
C TYR A 63 3.24 4.99 28.51
N ARG A 64 2.06 4.48 28.12
CA ARG A 64 0.84 5.29 27.96
C ARG A 64 -0.27 4.86 28.93
N GLY A 65 -1.06 5.84 29.36
CA GLY A 65 -2.22 5.66 30.25
C GLY A 65 -1.87 5.44 31.72
N MET A 66 -2.90 5.41 32.59
CA MET A 66 -2.71 5.27 34.04
C MET A 66 -2.04 3.96 34.46
N MET A 67 -2.24 2.88 33.70
CA MET A 67 -1.65 1.57 33.97
C MET A 67 -0.22 1.43 33.40
N GLY A 68 0.31 2.47 32.73
CA GLY A 68 1.65 2.43 32.12
C GLY A 68 1.80 1.28 31.12
N LYS A 69 0.87 1.15 30.16
CA LYS A 69 0.99 0.10 29.15
C LYS A 69 2.14 0.44 28.18
N PRO A 70 3.02 -0.53 27.85
CA PRO A 70 4.10 -0.30 26.90
C PRO A 70 3.58 -0.22 25.46
N TRP A 71 4.12 0.74 24.71
CA TRP A 71 3.92 0.93 23.28
C TRP A 71 5.31 0.93 22.64
N TYR A 72 5.51 0.03 21.68
CA TYR A 72 6.82 -0.22 21.09
C TYR A 72 6.89 0.44 19.72
N HIS A 73 7.95 1.20 19.52
CA HIS A 73 8.33 1.71 18.20
C HIS A 73 9.17 0.66 17.50
N LEU A 74 8.66 0.11 16.40
CA LEU A 74 9.28 -0.99 15.68
C LEU A 74 9.77 -0.56 14.31
N ALA A 75 10.92 -1.10 13.90
CA ALA A 75 11.48 -0.94 12.57
C ALA A 75 12.03 -2.27 12.03
N VAL A 76 12.21 -2.37 10.71
CA VAL A 76 12.85 -3.55 10.10
C VAL A 76 14.33 -3.63 10.54
N THR A 77 14.76 -4.82 10.96
CA THR A 77 16.09 -5.01 11.57
C THR A 77 17.24 -4.79 10.58
N ASN A 78 17.09 -5.30 9.34
CA ASN A 78 18.14 -5.28 8.32
C ASN A 78 17.57 -5.40 6.90
N MET A 79 18.44 -5.16 5.91
CA MET A 79 18.08 -5.21 4.48
C MET A 79 17.63 -6.61 4.01
N GLU A 80 18.14 -7.68 4.62
CA GLU A 80 17.75 -9.06 4.29
C GLU A 80 16.28 -9.30 4.68
N THR A 81 15.89 -8.87 5.87
CA THR A 81 14.51 -8.94 6.34
C THR A 81 13.59 -8.10 5.48
N LEU A 82 14.02 -6.88 5.14
CA LEU A 82 13.28 -6.00 4.24
C LEU A 82 13.03 -6.69 2.90
N SER A 83 14.09 -7.26 2.29
CA SER A 83 13.98 -8.01 1.04
C SER A 83 13.08 -9.24 1.16
N MET A 84 13.12 -9.96 2.29
CA MET A 84 12.23 -11.09 2.55
C MET A 84 10.77 -10.63 2.63
N PHE A 85 10.48 -9.55 3.36
CA PHE A 85 9.15 -8.97 3.46
C PHE A 85 8.62 -8.52 2.11
N THR A 86 9.41 -7.76 1.34
CA THR A 86 9.08 -7.40 -0.03
C THR A 86 8.79 -8.64 -0.88
N GLY A 87 9.64 -9.68 -0.78
CA GLY A 87 9.47 -10.95 -1.48
C GLY A 87 8.19 -11.72 -1.11
N MET A 88 7.73 -11.62 0.13
CA MET A 88 6.45 -12.24 0.54
C MET A 88 5.27 -11.52 -0.10
N PHE A 89 5.27 -10.17 -0.09
CA PHE A 89 4.21 -9.38 -0.69
C PHE A 89 4.18 -9.61 -2.20
N THR A 90 5.33 -9.57 -2.89
CA THR A 90 5.40 -9.89 -4.32
C THR A 90 4.94 -11.32 -4.62
N GLY A 91 5.29 -12.28 -3.76
CA GLY A 91 4.88 -13.67 -3.85
C GLY A 91 3.36 -13.91 -3.79
N TRP A 92 2.62 -13.11 -3.01
CA TRP A 92 1.15 -13.19 -2.98
C TRP A 92 0.51 -12.91 -4.33
N PHE A 93 1.19 -12.13 -5.19
CA PHE A 93 0.73 -11.77 -6.53
C PHE A 93 1.33 -12.68 -7.62
N ALA A 94 2.41 -13.40 -7.31
CA ALA A 94 3.11 -14.28 -8.26
C ALA A 94 2.38 -15.62 -8.49
N ASP A 95 1.72 -16.17 -7.47
CA ASP A 95 1.15 -17.54 -7.51
C ASP A 95 -0.03 -17.72 -8.49
N LYS A 96 -0.55 -16.64 -9.09
CA LYS A 96 -1.62 -16.69 -10.10
C LYS A 96 -1.40 -15.89 -11.37
N SER A 97 -0.24 -15.25 -11.57
CA SER A 97 0.03 -14.63 -12.87
C SER A 97 1.53 -14.53 -13.19
N THR A 98 1.89 -14.98 -14.38
CA THR A 98 3.17 -14.74 -15.05
C THR A 98 3.42 -13.25 -15.34
N ASN A 99 2.67 -12.32 -14.73
CA ASN A 99 2.46 -10.94 -15.18
C ASN A 99 2.69 -9.86 -14.09
N TYR A 100 3.25 -10.17 -12.92
CA TYR A 100 3.56 -9.14 -11.90
C TYR A 100 4.48 -8.03 -12.45
N SER A 101 5.58 -8.41 -13.13
CA SER A 101 6.43 -7.40 -13.80
C SER A 101 5.68 -6.63 -14.90
N SER A 102 4.58 -7.17 -15.41
CA SER A 102 3.80 -6.54 -16.47
C SER A 102 3.02 -5.33 -15.96
N PHE A 103 2.54 -5.33 -14.70
CA PHE A 103 1.95 -4.13 -14.11
C PHE A 103 2.98 -3.02 -13.93
N VAL A 104 4.12 -3.33 -13.31
CA VAL A 104 5.17 -2.33 -13.07
C VAL A 104 5.70 -1.76 -14.38
N LYS A 105 5.90 -2.61 -15.40
CA LYS A 105 6.24 -2.17 -16.76
C LYS A 105 5.16 -1.29 -17.37
N ALA A 106 3.89 -1.70 -17.29
CA ALA A 106 2.77 -0.92 -17.81
C ALA A 106 2.70 0.45 -17.12
N PHE A 107 2.78 0.48 -15.79
CA PHE A 107 2.76 1.68 -14.95
C PHE A 107 3.89 2.66 -15.31
N ILE A 108 5.13 2.18 -15.46
CA ILE A 108 6.27 3.02 -15.85
C ILE A 108 6.15 3.52 -17.29
N SER A 109 5.56 2.72 -18.19
CA SER A 109 5.39 3.09 -19.60
C SER A 109 4.15 3.97 -19.88
N GLY A 110 3.24 4.13 -18.92
CA GLY A 110 1.93 4.75 -19.16
C GLY A 110 0.92 3.90 -19.91
N ASN A 111 1.06 2.58 -19.88
CA ASN A 111 0.11 1.70 -20.56
C ASN A 111 -1.11 1.44 -19.66
N VAL A 112 -1.98 2.45 -19.56
CA VAL A 112 -3.20 2.43 -18.73
C VAL A 112 -4.10 1.23 -19.05
N LYS A 113 -4.14 0.79 -20.31
CA LYS A 113 -4.94 -0.37 -20.71
C LYS A 113 -4.44 -1.65 -20.02
N GLU A 114 -3.14 -1.91 -20.06
CA GLU A 114 -2.54 -3.08 -19.40
C GLU A 114 -2.62 -2.97 -17.88
N MET A 115 -2.48 -1.77 -17.31
CA MET A 115 -2.69 -1.53 -15.89
C MET A 115 -4.12 -1.90 -15.46
N ASN A 116 -5.13 -1.51 -16.23
CA ASN A 116 -6.53 -1.84 -15.97
C ASN A 116 -6.78 -3.35 -16.02
N ILE A 117 -6.26 -4.05 -17.05
CA ILE A 117 -6.39 -5.50 -17.18
C ILE A 117 -5.82 -6.18 -15.93
N TYR A 118 -4.59 -5.81 -15.56
CA TYR A 118 -3.91 -6.41 -14.42
C TYR A 118 -4.63 -6.14 -13.10
N MET A 119 -5.01 -4.89 -12.82
CA MET A 119 -5.66 -4.54 -11.56
C MET A 119 -7.03 -5.20 -11.40
N ASN A 120 -7.78 -5.40 -12.49
CA ASN A 120 -9.03 -6.16 -12.43
C ASN A 120 -8.78 -7.64 -12.14
N ASP A 121 -7.77 -8.26 -12.74
CA ASP A 121 -7.41 -9.66 -12.44
C ASP A 121 -6.97 -9.84 -10.97
N VAL A 122 -6.19 -8.89 -10.45
CA VAL A 122 -5.74 -8.90 -9.05
C VAL A 122 -6.89 -8.65 -8.08
N ALA A 123 -7.77 -7.69 -8.35
CA ALA A 123 -8.95 -7.43 -7.53
C ALA A 123 -9.89 -8.63 -7.49
N LEU A 124 -10.16 -9.26 -8.64
CA LEU A 124 -10.99 -10.48 -8.74
C LEU A 124 -10.40 -11.64 -7.95
N SER A 125 -9.10 -11.90 -8.09
CA SER A 125 -8.42 -13.04 -7.45
C SER A 125 -8.26 -12.85 -5.94
N THR A 126 -7.96 -11.64 -5.48
CA THR A 126 -7.74 -11.37 -4.07
C THR A 126 -9.06 -11.38 -3.30
N ILE A 127 -10.08 -10.67 -3.77
CA ILE A 127 -11.36 -10.56 -3.04
C ILE A 127 -12.15 -11.88 -3.07
N SER A 128 -12.03 -12.68 -4.13
CA SER A 128 -12.65 -14.02 -4.15
C SER A 128 -12.02 -14.99 -3.16
N ASN A 129 -10.75 -14.80 -2.80
CA ASN A 129 -10.12 -15.56 -1.71
C ASN A 129 -10.57 -15.06 -0.33
N PHE A 130 -10.96 -13.79 -0.19
CA PHE A 130 -11.54 -13.23 1.05
C PHE A 130 -12.96 -13.75 1.32
N ASP A 131 -13.81 -13.88 0.29
CA ASP A 131 -15.17 -14.44 0.43
C ASP A 131 -15.19 -15.93 0.87
N SER A 132 -14.06 -16.65 0.74
CA SER A 132 -13.95 -18.08 1.09
C SER A 132 -13.63 -18.33 2.57
N GLY A 133 -13.35 -17.28 3.36
CA GLY A 133 -13.23 -17.31 4.82
C GLY A 133 -14.38 -16.51 5.42
N MET A 134 -15.15 -17.11 6.34
CA MET A 134 -16.42 -16.56 6.83
C MET A 134 -16.32 -15.11 7.34
N HIS A 135 -17.04 -14.18 6.71
CA HIS A 135 -18.01 -13.22 7.28
C HIS A 135 -18.22 -12.02 6.33
N PRO A 136 -19.44 -11.83 5.77
CA PRO A 136 -19.80 -10.67 4.97
C PRO A 136 -20.15 -9.52 5.91
N SER A 137 -19.15 -8.92 6.54
CA SER A 137 -19.34 -7.67 7.29
C SER A 137 -19.00 -6.52 6.36
N SER A 138 -20.04 -5.78 5.96
CA SER A 138 -20.02 -4.39 5.47
C SER A 138 -18.63 -3.75 5.48
N VAL A 139 -17.97 -3.74 4.32
CA VAL A 139 -16.63 -3.20 4.10
C VAL A 139 -16.67 -1.67 4.24
N SER A 140 -16.50 -1.19 5.46
CA SER A 140 -15.82 0.06 5.75
C SER A 140 -14.36 -0.37 5.94
N GLU A 141 -13.39 -0.20 5.03
CA GLU A 141 -13.12 0.85 4.06
C GLU A 141 -12.38 0.23 2.84
N PRO A 142 -12.99 0.14 1.65
CA PRO A 142 -12.38 -0.57 0.52
C PRO A 142 -11.13 0.16 -0.03
N GLU A 143 -11.04 1.48 0.13
CA GLU A 143 -9.93 2.33 -0.36
C GLU A 143 -8.58 1.90 0.21
N ARG A 144 -8.53 1.63 1.53
CA ARG A 144 -7.28 1.28 2.23
C ARG A 144 -6.72 -0.06 1.80
N PHE A 145 -7.58 -1.03 1.49
CA PHE A 145 -7.16 -2.31 0.93
C PHE A 145 -6.49 -2.12 -0.43
N TYR A 146 -7.12 -1.33 -1.30
CA TYR A 146 -6.60 -1.04 -2.63
C TYR A 146 -5.30 -0.21 -2.61
N HIS A 147 -5.19 0.70 -1.65
CA HIS A 147 -3.97 1.46 -1.39
C HIS A 147 -2.79 0.53 -1.07
N GLY A 148 -2.93 -0.33 -0.06
CA GLY A 148 -1.89 -1.28 0.32
C GLY A 148 -1.56 -2.29 -0.78
N LEU A 149 -2.57 -2.69 -1.58
CA LEU A 149 -2.39 -3.52 -2.75
C LEU A 149 -1.46 -2.86 -3.77
N VAL A 150 -1.76 -1.63 -4.19
CA VAL A 150 -0.97 -0.90 -5.19
C VAL A 150 0.46 -0.67 -4.69
N LEU A 151 0.65 -0.34 -3.41
CA LEU A 151 1.99 -0.18 -2.85
C LEU A 151 2.79 -1.48 -2.80
N GLY A 152 2.13 -2.60 -2.51
CA GLY A 152 2.73 -3.92 -2.65
C GLY A 152 3.22 -4.20 -4.08
N LEU A 153 2.47 -3.77 -5.11
CA LEU A 153 2.88 -3.88 -6.51
C LEU A 153 4.06 -2.95 -6.84
N LEU A 154 4.08 -1.74 -6.28
CA LEU A 154 5.13 -0.74 -6.53
C LEU A 154 6.45 -1.02 -5.81
N SER A 155 6.47 -1.98 -4.88
CA SER A 155 7.68 -2.35 -4.15
C SER A 155 8.83 -2.84 -5.06
N GLU A 156 8.55 -3.38 -6.24
CA GLU A 156 9.59 -3.74 -7.23
C GLU A 156 10.41 -2.52 -7.70
N LEU A 157 9.85 -1.32 -7.58
CA LEU A 157 10.52 -0.09 -7.99
C LEU A 157 11.49 0.45 -6.94
N TYR A 158 11.58 -0.11 -5.73
CA TYR A 158 12.36 0.45 -4.62
C TYR A 158 13.82 0.75 -4.99
N ASP A 159 14.46 -0.04 -5.85
CA ASP A 159 15.86 0.22 -6.23
C ASP A 159 16.03 1.46 -7.13
N THR A 160 14.98 1.85 -7.86
CA THR A 160 15.05 2.90 -8.90
C THR A 160 14.16 4.11 -8.64
N TYR A 161 13.11 3.95 -7.83
CA TYR A 161 12.17 4.99 -7.42
C TYR A 161 12.00 5.01 -5.90
N GLU A 162 11.72 6.19 -5.38
CA GLU A 162 11.22 6.44 -4.04
C GLU A 162 9.68 6.46 -4.13
N ALA A 163 9.01 5.52 -3.47
CA ALA A 163 7.56 5.56 -3.27
C ALA A 163 7.26 6.23 -1.93
N LYS A 164 6.35 7.21 -1.94
CA LYS A 164 5.80 7.86 -0.75
C LYS A 164 4.30 7.66 -0.73
N SER A 165 3.73 7.38 0.43
CA SER A 165 2.27 7.29 0.63
C SER A 165 1.79 8.24 1.73
N ASN A 166 0.54 8.71 1.62
CA ASN A 166 -0.16 9.45 2.67
C ASN A 166 0.59 10.68 3.25
N ARG A 167 1.39 11.39 2.44
CA ARG A 167 2.11 12.61 2.87
C ARG A 167 1.45 13.88 2.35
N GLU A 168 1.65 14.97 3.07
CA GLU A 168 1.14 16.30 2.71
C GLU A 168 1.97 16.93 1.57
N SER A 169 1.29 17.44 0.53
CA SER A 169 1.86 18.24 -0.56
C SER A 169 0.83 19.25 -1.06
N GLY A 170 1.28 20.46 -1.43
CA GLY A 170 0.40 21.54 -1.86
C GLY A 170 -0.65 21.87 -0.79
N TYR A 171 -1.93 21.69 -1.12
CA TYR A 171 -3.08 21.94 -0.23
C TYR A 171 -3.79 20.66 0.27
N GLY A 172 -3.14 19.49 0.20
CA GLY A 172 -3.77 18.21 0.59
C GLY A 172 -2.78 17.07 0.88
N ARG A 173 -3.31 15.85 0.96
CA ARG A 173 -2.55 14.60 1.10
C ARG A 173 -2.79 13.75 -0.13
N TYR A 174 -1.73 13.43 -0.85
CA TYR A 174 -1.82 12.48 -1.95
C TYR A 174 -1.81 11.05 -1.40
N ASP A 175 -2.45 10.12 -2.12
CA ASP A 175 -2.38 8.71 -1.75
C ASP A 175 -0.97 8.15 -1.98
N VAL A 176 -0.46 8.21 -3.22
CA VAL A 176 0.89 7.70 -3.55
C VAL A 176 1.62 8.63 -4.53
N MET A 177 2.90 8.86 -4.26
CA MET A 177 3.82 9.57 -5.15
C MET A 177 5.06 8.71 -5.40
N VAL A 178 5.38 8.48 -6.67
CA VAL A 178 6.52 7.67 -7.11
C VAL A 178 7.53 8.56 -7.82
N ILE A 179 8.76 8.61 -7.30
CA ILE A 179 9.75 9.63 -7.63
C ILE A 179 11.04 8.96 -8.08
N PRO A 180 11.58 9.27 -9.28
CA PRO A 180 12.86 8.73 -9.71
C PRO A 180 13.99 9.11 -8.74
N LYS A 181 14.78 8.12 -8.29
CA LYS A 181 15.88 8.35 -7.33
C LYS A 181 17.09 9.07 -7.95
N ILE A 182 17.40 8.74 -9.20
CA ILE A 182 18.66 9.15 -9.85
C ILE A 182 18.38 10.02 -11.08
N ASP A 183 17.60 9.51 -12.02
CA ASP A 183 17.37 10.15 -13.32
C ASP A 183 16.07 10.95 -13.31
N LYS A 184 16.18 12.28 -13.23
CA LYS A 184 15.04 13.20 -13.24
C LYS A 184 14.39 13.38 -14.63
N GLN A 185 14.92 12.73 -15.68
CA GLN A 185 14.27 12.64 -16.98
C GLN A 185 13.30 11.45 -17.08
N LYS A 186 13.33 10.54 -16.09
CA LYS A 186 12.29 9.54 -15.94
C LYS A 186 11.03 10.19 -15.36
N ASP A 187 9.89 9.62 -15.72
CA ASP A 187 8.62 10.13 -15.27
C ASP A 187 8.45 9.87 -13.76
N ALA A 188 7.89 10.86 -13.06
CA ALA A 188 7.33 10.71 -11.74
C ALA A 188 5.82 10.55 -11.85
N MET A 189 5.22 9.87 -10.88
CA MET A 189 3.81 9.52 -10.93
C MET A 189 3.13 9.93 -9.63
N ILE A 190 1.93 10.50 -9.74
CA ILE A 190 1.05 10.77 -8.61
C ILE A 190 -0.22 9.95 -8.82
N LEU A 191 -0.61 9.20 -7.81
CA LEU A 191 -1.79 8.35 -7.82
C LEU A 191 -2.75 8.84 -6.74
N GLU A 192 -4.02 8.87 -7.10
CA GLU A 192 -5.12 9.12 -6.15
C GLU A 192 -6.16 8.00 -6.28
N PHE A 193 -6.64 7.52 -5.15
CA PHE A 193 -7.55 6.40 -5.00
C PHE A 193 -8.93 6.91 -4.55
N LYS A 194 -9.99 6.39 -5.17
CA LYS A 194 -11.37 6.61 -4.75
C LYS A 194 -12.18 5.33 -4.85
N VAL A 195 -13.05 5.08 -3.87
CA VAL A 195 -14.06 4.03 -3.96
C VAL A 195 -15.37 4.62 -4.48
N CYS A 196 -15.85 4.03 -5.56
CA CYS A 196 -17.14 4.35 -6.15
C CYS A 196 -18.25 3.81 -5.25
N ASP A 197 -18.97 4.73 -4.61
CA ASP A 197 -20.22 4.43 -3.93
C ASP A 197 -21.38 4.58 -4.91
N ILE A 198 -22.07 3.48 -5.24
CA ILE A 198 -23.17 3.47 -6.23
C ILE A 198 -24.36 4.30 -5.76
N ASP A 199 -24.53 4.48 -4.44
CA ASP A 199 -25.67 5.18 -3.87
C ASP A 199 -25.47 6.70 -3.84
N THR A 200 -24.24 7.19 -3.98
CA THR A 200 -23.90 8.63 -3.87
C THR A 200 -23.02 9.17 -5.00
N GLU A 201 -22.16 8.35 -5.60
CA GLU A 201 -21.30 8.64 -6.73
C GLU A 201 -21.85 8.01 -8.02
N GLY A 202 -21.49 8.59 -9.17
CA GLY A 202 -21.95 8.15 -10.49
C GLY A 202 -21.31 6.83 -10.94
N THR A 203 -20.64 6.87 -12.09
CA THR A 203 -19.96 5.71 -12.66
C THR A 203 -18.53 5.55 -12.13
N LEU A 204 -17.89 4.39 -12.37
CA LEU A 204 -16.45 4.21 -12.11
C LEU A 204 -15.62 5.25 -12.87
N GLU A 205 -16.07 5.61 -14.08
CA GLU A 205 -15.46 6.62 -14.93
C GLU A 205 -15.49 8.02 -14.29
N ASP A 206 -16.62 8.39 -13.67
CA ASP A 206 -16.76 9.66 -12.94
C ASP A 206 -15.89 9.68 -11.69
N THR A 207 -15.81 8.55 -10.99
CA THR A 207 -15.00 8.38 -9.79
C THR A 207 -13.50 8.52 -10.10
N ALA A 208 -13.04 7.90 -11.20
CA ALA A 208 -11.64 7.99 -11.61
C ALA A 208 -11.28 9.40 -12.08
N GLU A 209 -12.23 10.10 -12.72
CA GLU A 209 -12.08 11.51 -13.09
C GLU A 209 -12.00 12.42 -11.85
N ALA A 210 -12.82 12.15 -10.84
CA ALA A 210 -12.79 12.88 -9.58
C ALA A 210 -11.45 12.70 -8.85
N ALA A 211 -10.82 11.54 -8.95
CA ALA A 211 -9.47 11.29 -8.43
C ALA A 211 -8.41 12.14 -9.17
N LEU A 212 -8.44 12.18 -10.51
CA LEU A 212 -7.55 13.05 -11.30
C LEU A 212 -7.78 14.54 -11.00
N GLN A 213 -9.03 14.95 -10.87
CA GLN A 213 -9.38 16.33 -10.55
C GLN A 213 -8.86 16.74 -9.16
N GLN A 214 -8.91 15.83 -8.18
CA GLN A 214 -8.34 16.05 -6.85
C GLN A 214 -6.83 16.31 -6.90
N ILE A 215 -6.09 15.55 -7.72
CA ILE A 215 -4.63 15.76 -7.92
C ILE A 215 -4.34 17.19 -8.39
N LYS A 216 -5.07 17.65 -9.41
CA LYS A 216 -4.92 19.01 -9.95
C LYS A 216 -5.26 20.09 -8.94
N GLU A 217 -6.42 20.00 -8.31
CA GLU A 217 -6.94 21.04 -7.41
C GLU A 217 -6.03 21.21 -6.19
N ARG A 218 -5.46 20.12 -5.70
CA ARG A 218 -4.55 20.13 -4.55
C ARG A 218 -3.11 20.46 -4.92
N GLN A 219 -2.80 20.54 -6.21
CA GLN A 219 -1.49 20.92 -6.75
C GLN A 219 -0.35 20.02 -6.25
N TYR A 220 -0.57 18.71 -6.24
CA TYR A 220 0.40 17.74 -5.72
C TYR A 220 1.75 17.77 -6.46
N ASP A 221 1.77 18.24 -7.71
CA ASP A 221 2.98 18.48 -8.51
C ASP A 221 4.00 19.40 -7.83
N ALA A 222 3.56 20.27 -6.92
CA ALA A 222 4.41 21.28 -6.30
C ALA A 222 5.67 20.68 -5.67
N GLU A 223 5.57 19.51 -5.02
CA GLU A 223 6.72 18.81 -4.45
C GLU A 223 7.70 18.30 -5.52
N LEU A 224 7.17 17.69 -6.59
CA LEU A 224 7.99 17.15 -7.69
C LEU A 224 8.72 18.26 -8.44
N ILE A 225 8.02 19.38 -8.68
CA ILE A 225 8.59 20.57 -9.31
C ILE A 225 9.68 21.17 -8.42
N ALA A 226 9.46 21.28 -7.10
CA ALA A 226 10.47 21.76 -6.15
C ALA A 226 11.70 20.84 -6.11
N ARG A 227 11.53 19.54 -6.37
CA ARG A 227 12.62 18.57 -6.54
C ARG A 227 13.30 18.64 -7.91
N GLY A 228 12.84 19.51 -8.82
CA GLY A 228 13.44 19.75 -10.14
C GLY A 228 13.01 18.78 -11.22
N ILE A 229 11.84 18.14 -11.07
CA ILE A 229 11.19 17.34 -12.10
C ILE A 229 10.33 18.28 -12.96
N ASP A 230 10.51 18.22 -14.27
CA ASP A 230 9.72 19.02 -15.22
C ASP A 230 8.28 18.50 -15.26
N ARG A 231 7.29 19.40 -15.36
CA ARG A 231 5.87 19.02 -15.45
C ARG A 231 5.58 18.02 -16.56
N LYS A 232 6.32 18.06 -17.67
CA LYS A 232 6.15 17.09 -18.78
C LYS A 232 6.52 15.65 -18.40
N HIS A 233 7.24 15.47 -17.29
CA HIS A 233 7.65 14.20 -16.73
C HIS A 233 6.84 13.84 -15.47
N ILE A 234 5.70 14.50 -15.24
CA ILE A 234 4.80 14.15 -14.14
C ILE A 234 3.54 13.55 -14.76
N ARG A 235 3.23 12.32 -14.40
CA ARG A 235 2.01 11.61 -14.82
C ARG A 235 1.02 11.57 -13.66
N HIS A 236 -0.26 11.74 -13.96
CA HIS A 236 -1.35 11.65 -13.00
C HIS A 236 -2.17 10.40 -13.27
N TYR A 237 -2.45 9.62 -12.23
CA TYR A 237 -3.33 8.46 -12.33
C TYR A 237 -4.46 8.53 -11.31
N GLY A 238 -5.69 8.51 -11.81
CA GLY A 238 -6.89 8.38 -10.99
C GLY A 238 -7.37 6.94 -10.99
N PHE A 239 -7.50 6.36 -9.81
CA PHE A 239 -7.99 5.00 -9.62
C PHE A 239 -9.36 5.03 -8.97
N ALA A 240 -10.32 4.35 -9.60
CA ALA A 240 -11.64 4.10 -9.06
C ALA A 240 -11.83 2.62 -8.76
N PHE A 241 -12.40 2.33 -7.60
CA PHE A 241 -12.62 0.97 -7.12
C PHE A 241 -14.08 0.71 -6.81
N GLN A 242 -14.62 -0.43 -7.25
CA GLN A 242 -15.99 -0.84 -6.96
C GLN A 242 -16.05 -2.35 -6.74
N GLY A 243 -16.11 -2.80 -5.50
CA GLY A 243 -16.18 -4.23 -5.18
C GLY A 243 -14.95 -4.95 -5.72
N LYS A 244 -15.08 -5.69 -6.84
CA LYS A 244 -13.98 -6.40 -7.53
C LYS A 244 -13.53 -5.75 -8.84
N LYS A 245 -14.09 -4.57 -9.18
CA LYS A 245 -13.77 -3.84 -10.41
C LYS A 245 -12.86 -2.66 -10.10
N VAL A 246 -11.92 -2.43 -11.00
CA VAL A 246 -10.99 -1.28 -10.94
C VAL A 246 -11.04 -0.55 -12.27
N LEU A 247 -11.03 0.78 -12.23
CA LEU A 247 -10.80 1.61 -13.40
C LEU A 247 -9.66 2.59 -13.11
N ILE A 248 -8.70 2.66 -14.02
CA ILE A 248 -7.57 3.57 -13.96
C ILE A 248 -7.65 4.50 -15.16
N LYS A 249 -7.49 5.80 -14.92
CA LYS A 249 -7.32 6.83 -15.96
C LYS A 249 -5.99 7.55 -15.77
N GLU A 250 -5.47 8.08 -16.86
CA GLU A 250 -4.31 8.97 -16.89
C GLU A 250 -4.72 10.32 -17.49
N GLU A 251 -4.01 11.37 -17.10
CA GLU A 251 -4.07 12.69 -17.72
C GLU A 251 -2.68 13.25 -18.06
#